data_AF-A0A7G3ZYG9-F1
#
_entry.id   AF-A0A7G3ZYG9-F1
#
_cell.length_a   1.000
_cell.length_b   1.000
_cell.length_c   1.000
_cell.angle_alpha   90.00
_cell.angle_beta   90.00
_cell.angle_gamma   90.00
#
_symmetry.space_group_name_H-M   'P 1'
#
loop_
_entity.id
_entity.type
_entity.pdbx_description
1 polymer ?
#
loop_
_entity_poly.entity_id
_entity_poly.type
_entity_poly.pdbx_seq_one_letter_code
_entity_poly.pdbx_strand_id
1 'polypeptide(L)'
;MKLKSLLFALCFCLIGQVFAANAHLHPKATEADKNHKSAGKSTMYPGYCEIEIINNSIDNVRVYGTFDDGAPLNPFTIFYYDAPHYIDLYYYGYCHSGMNLLIQGPYGTIYSGWTNVNSTVRIVNYMNKGVKGDKVEITAKK
;
A
#
# COMPACT_ATOMS: atom_id res chain seq x y z
N MET A 1 33.12 -23.13 -30.20
CA MET A 1 31.75 -23.04 -29.63
C MET A 1 31.83 -22.67 -28.14
N LYS A 2 32.02 -21.39 -27.79
CA LYS A 2 31.99 -20.94 -26.36
C LYS A 2 31.29 -19.59 -26.15
N LEU A 3 30.98 -18.86 -27.22
CA LEU A 3 30.35 -17.54 -27.16
C LEU A 3 28.83 -17.59 -26.94
N LYS A 4 28.16 -18.66 -27.39
CA LYS A 4 26.69 -18.81 -27.25
C LYS A 4 26.24 -19.03 -25.81
N SER A 5 27.11 -19.57 -24.94
CA SER A 5 26.77 -19.82 -23.54
C SER A 5 26.85 -18.57 -22.67
N LEU A 6 27.59 -17.54 -23.09
CA LEU A 6 27.77 -16.31 -22.31
C LEU A 6 26.55 -15.38 -22.44
N LEU A 7 25.91 -15.34 -23.61
CA LEU A 7 24.67 -14.55 -23.81
C LEU A 7 23.50 -15.08 -22.96
N PHE A 8 23.42 -16.40 -22.77
CA PHE A 8 22.34 -17.00 -21.99
C PHE A 8 22.46 -16.69 -20.48
N ALA A 9 23.70 -16.54 -19.99
CA ALA A 9 23.96 -16.16 -18.60
C ALA A 9 23.74 -14.66 -18.33
N LEU A 10 23.99 -13.79 -19.32
CA LEU A 10 23.81 -12.34 -19.16
C LEU A 10 22.34 -11.91 -19.09
N CYS A 11 21.43 -12.65 -19.76
CA CYS A 11 20.00 -12.33 -19.77
C CYS A 11 19.28 -12.62 -18.44
N PHE A 12 19.83 -13.49 -17.58
CA PHE A 12 19.24 -13.80 -16.27
C PHE A 12 19.64 -12.82 -15.15
N CYS A 13 20.64 -11.96 -15.37
CA CYS A 13 21.07 -10.98 -14.37
C CYS A 13 20.26 -9.66 -14.41
N LEU A 14 19.41 -9.48 -15.42
CA LEU A 14 18.62 -8.24 -15.62
C LEU A 14 17.21 -8.31 -15.02
N ILE A 15 16.80 -9.45 -14.46
CA ILE A 15 15.58 -9.58 -13.65
C ILE A 15 15.87 -9.26 -12.18
N GLY A 16 16.62 -8.17 -11.94
CA GLY A 16 16.59 -7.49 -10.66
C GLY A 16 15.22 -6.85 -10.54
N GLN A 17 14.30 -7.53 -9.85
CA GLN A 17 12.95 -7.06 -9.60
C GLN A 17 13.04 -5.66 -8.95
N VAL A 18 12.74 -4.61 -9.72
CA VAL A 18 12.41 -3.30 -9.16
C VAL A 18 11.04 -3.47 -8.51
N PHE A 19 11.01 -4.05 -7.32
CA PHE A 19 9.83 -3.96 -6.48
C PHE A 19 9.69 -2.50 -6.10
N ALA A 20 8.67 -1.84 -6.64
CA ALA A 20 8.23 -0.56 -6.08
C ALA A 20 8.07 -0.77 -4.57
N ALA A 21 8.58 0.16 -3.78
CA ALA A 21 8.39 0.10 -2.34
C ALA A 21 6.88 0.24 -2.07
N ASN A 22 6.23 -0.86 -1.71
CA ASN A 22 4.82 -0.86 -1.35
C ASN A 22 4.58 -0.26 0.05
N ALA A 23 5.62 0.29 0.67
CA ALA A 23 5.57 0.97 1.95
C ALA A 23 5.56 2.49 1.73
N HIS A 24 4.56 3.15 2.30
CA HIS A 24 4.36 4.59 2.23
C HIS A 24 4.58 5.19 3.61
N LEU A 25 5.43 6.20 3.69
CA LEU A 25 5.89 6.77 4.96
C LEU A 25 5.36 8.19 5.15
N HIS A 26 5.29 8.60 6.41
CA HIS A 26 5.09 10.00 6.76
C HIS A 26 6.20 10.90 6.17
N PRO A 27 5.91 12.10 5.63
CA PRO A 27 6.91 12.97 5.00
C PRO A 27 8.07 13.39 5.91
N LYS A 28 7.83 13.41 7.24
CA LYS A 28 8.84 13.75 8.26
C LYS A 28 9.36 12.53 9.02
N ALA A 29 9.11 11.31 8.53
CA ALA A 29 9.69 10.11 9.14
C ALA A 29 11.21 10.15 9.06
N THR A 30 11.87 10.07 10.22
CA THR A 30 13.33 10.04 10.35
C THR A 30 13.88 8.67 9.96
N GLU A 31 15.20 8.57 9.77
CA GLU A 31 15.86 7.26 9.56
C GLU A 31 15.64 6.31 10.76
N ALA A 32 15.54 6.85 11.98
CA ALA A 32 15.20 6.05 13.15
C ALA A 32 13.77 5.48 13.06
N ASP A 33 12.81 6.27 12.58
CA ASP A 33 11.43 5.83 12.37
C ASP A 33 11.38 4.73 11.27
N LYS A 34 12.12 4.91 10.19
CA LYS A 34 12.21 3.93 9.08
C LYS A 34 12.79 2.58 9.51
N ASN A 35 13.76 2.60 10.43
CA ASN A 35 14.44 1.41 10.92
C ASN A 35 13.64 0.62 11.97
N HIS A 36 12.52 1.16 12.48
CA HIS A 36 11.58 0.38 13.30
C HIS A 36 11.06 -0.87 12.54
N LYS A 37 11.04 -0.80 11.20
CA LYS A 37 10.68 -1.92 10.32
C LYS A 37 11.74 -3.02 10.19
N SER A 38 12.99 -2.77 10.59
CA SER A 38 14.08 -3.74 10.44
C SER A 38 14.01 -4.92 11.41
N ALA A 39 13.08 -4.90 12.37
CA ALA A 39 12.87 -5.94 13.36
C ALA A 39 11.51 -6.67 13.18
N GLY A 40 11.16 -7.10 11.96
CA GLY A 40 9.98 -7.94 11.80
C GLY A 40 9.61 -8.26 10.37
N LYS A 41 10.04 -9.45 9.90
CA LYS A 41 9.41 -10.11 8.75
C LYS A 41 7.90 -10.20 8.99
N SER A 42 7.08 -9.64 8.11
CA SER A 42 5.71 -10.09 7.94
C SER A 42 5.40 -10.19 6.46
N THR A 43 5.60 -11.38 5.91
CA THR A 43 5.26 -11.73 4.53
C THR A 43 3.77 -12.04 4.36
N MET A 44 2.90 -11.74 5.33
CA MET A 44 1.46 -12.06 5.23
C MET A 44 0.48 -11.09 5.90
N TYR A 45 0.91 -10.03 6.59
CA TYR A 45 0.01 -9.16 7.39
C TYR A 45 0.58 -7.75 7.57
N PRO A 46 -0.27 -6.71 7.76
CA PRO A 46 0.20 -5.39 8.19
C PRO A 46 1.02 -5.53 9.48
N GLY A 47 2.11 -4.78 9.56
CA GLY A 47 2.82 -4.58 10.80
C GLY A 47 1.94 -3.90 11.86
N TYR A 48 2.39 -3.96 13.12
CA TYR A 48 1.67 -3.39 14.27
C TYR A 48 1.26 -1.92 14.11
N CYS A 49 1.98 -1.14 13.29
CA CYS A 49 1.74 0.28 13.09
C CYS A 49 1.37 0.66 11.65
N GLU A 50 0.68 -0.22 10.93
CA GLU A 50 0.39 -0.01 9.51
C GLU A 50 -1.10 -0.10 9.19
N ILE A 51 -1.50 0.59 8.13
CA ILE A 51 -2.73 0.31 7.40
C ILE A 51 -2.34 -0.45 6.14
N GLU A 52 -2.89 -1.65 5.97
CA GLU A 52 -2.76 -2.42 4.73
C GLU A 52 -3.87 -2.03 3.75
N ILE A 53 -3.51 -1.80 2.50
CA ILE A 53 -4.45 -1.54 1.41
C ILE A 53 -4.22 -2.59 0.34
N ILE A 54 -5.27 -3.34 0.00
CA ILE A 54 -5.24 -4.38 -1.02
C ILE A 54 -6.24 -4.02 -2.10
N ASN A 55 -5.76 -3.92 -3.35
CA ASN A 55 -6.63 -3.77 -4.50
C ASN A 55 -6.96 -5.14 -5.10
N ASN A 56 -8.12 -5.70 -4.75
CA ASN A 56 -8.69 -6.90 -5.36
C ASN A 56 -9.79 -6.56 -6.40
N SER A 57 -9.90 -5.30 -6.84
CA SER A 57 -10.78 -4.94 -7.95
C SER A 57 -10.09 -5.22 -9.30
N ILE A 58 -10.75 -4.86 -10.41
CA ILE A 58 -10.14 -4.94 -11.75
C ILE A 58 -9.64 -3.58 -12.26
N ASP A 59 -9.83 -2.51 -11.49
CA ASP A 59 -9.45 -1.16 -11.86
C ASP A 59 -8.27 -0.67 -10.99
N ASN A 60 -7.44 0.20 -11.54
CA ASN A 60 -6.39 0.86 -10.75
C ASN A 60 -7.03 1.90 -9.83
N VAL A 61 -6.51 2.01 -8.62
CA VAL A 61 -6.98 2.98 -7.64
C VAL A 61 -5.88 3.94 -7.26
N ARG A 62 -6.26 5.18 -6.96
CA ARG A 62 -5.36 6.19 -6.43
C ARG A 62 -5.69 6.48 -4.98
N VAL A 63 -4.68 6.40 -4.13
CA VAL A 63 -4.76 6.58 -2.69
C VAL A 63 -4.18 7.94 -2.32
N TYR A 64 -4.96 8.67 -1.53
CA TYR A 64 -4.60 9.90 -0.87
C TYR A 64 -4.86 9.72 0.62
N GLY A 65 -4.33 10.65 1.41
CA GLY A 65 -4.70 10.72 2.81
C GLY A 65 -4.09 11.90 3.53
N THR A 66 -4.53 12.09 4.76
CA THR A 66 -4.04 13.10 5.68
C THR A 66 -3.77 12.40 7.01
N PHE A 67 -2.51 12.45 7.45
CA PHE A 67 -2.08 11.97 8.75
C PHE A 67 -2.75 12.76 9.88
N ASP A 68 -2.71 12.23 11.10
CA ASP A 68 -3.41 12.85 12.24
C ASP A 68 -2.84 14.21 12.66
N ASP A 69 -1.60 14.50 12.27
CA ASP A 69 -0.92 15.80 12.45
C ASP A 69 -1.25 16.80 11.32
N GLY A 70 -2.10 16.40 10.36
CA GLY A 70 -2.50 17.21 9.22
C GLY A 70 -1.56 17.13 8.02
N ALA A 71 -0.44 16.39 8.10
CA ALA A 71 0.45 16.22 6.97
C ALA A 71 -0.23 15.41 5.84
N PRO A 72 -0.03 15.76 4.56
CA PRO A 72 -0.55 14.99 3.44
C PRO A 72 0.30 13.74 3.20
N LEU A 73 -0.36 12.64 2.89
CA LEU A 73 0.27 11.45 2.30
C LEU A 73 0.72 11.77 0.87
N ASN A 74 1.94 11.36 0.50
CA ASN A 74 2.33 11.40 -0.90
C ASN A 74 1.43 10.45 -1.70
N PRO A 75 0.61 10.93 -2.65
CA PRO A 75 -0.37 10.09 -3.31
C PRO A 75 0.29 8.98 -4.13
N PHE A 76 -0.30 7.80 -4.11
CA PHE A 76 0.19 6.65 -4.88
C PHE A 76 -0.93 5.91 -5.58
N THR A 77 -0.57 5.15 -6.60
CA THR A 77 -1.49 4.28 -7.33
C THR A 77 -1.24 2.84 -6.90
N ILE A 78 -2.32 2.07 -6.71
CA ILE A 78 -2.27 0.61 -6.56
C ILE A 78 -2.89 0.01 -7.82
N PHE A 79 -2.08 -0.66 -8.63
CA PHE A 79 -2.55 -1.40 -9.78
C PHE A 79 -3.32 -2.65 -9.33
N TYR A 80 -4.26 -3.13 -10.14
CA TYR A 80 -5.09 -4.31 -9.79
C TYR A 80 -4.29 -5.61 -9.61
N TYR A 81 -3.02 -5.63 -10.01
CA TYR A 81 -2.09 -6.75 -9.89
C TYR A 81 -0.94 -6.47 -8.91
N ASP A 82 -0.96 -5.32 -8.22
CA ASP A 82 0.07 -5.00 -7.22
C ASP A 82 -0.10 -5.88 -5.98
N ALA A 83 1.04 -6.17 -5.33
CA ALA A 83 1.01 -6.71 -3.99
C ALA A 83 0.41 -5.69 -2.99
N PRO A 84 -0.02 -6.11 -1.79
CA PRO A 84 -0.53 -5.19 -0.78
C PRO A 84 0.40 -4.01 -0.52
N HIS A 85 -0.19 -2.83 -0.31
CA HIS A 85 0.51 -1.63 0.11
C HIS A 85 0.29 -1.36 1.59
N TYR A 86 1.28 -0.76 2.23
CA TYR A 86 1.31 -0.50 3.66
C TYR A 86 1.60 0.99 3.88
N ILE A 87 0.69 1.68 4.56
CA ILE A 87 0.96 3.03 5.05
C ILE A 87 1.46 2.91 6.48
N ASP A 88 2.68 3.37 6.72
CA ASP A 88 3.27 3.41 8.05
C ASP A 88 2.73 4.59 8.85
N LEU A 89 2.23 4.29 10.04
CA LEU A 89 1.75 5.26 11.01
C LEU A 89 2.75 5.45 12.16
N TYR A 90 3.96 4.90 12.07
CA TYR A 90 5.04 5.16 13.01
C TYR A 90 5.85 6.38 12.56
N TYR A 91 5.68 7.49 13.26
CA TYR A 91 6.46 8.71 13.05
C TYR A 91 6.60 9.50 14.34
N TYR A 92 7.59 10.38 14.41
CA TYR A 92 7.97 11.10 15.63
C TYR A 92 8.22 10.18 16.84
N GLY A 93 8.70 8.94 16.60
CA GLY A 93 9.03 7.99 17.65
C GLY A 93 7.85 7.30 18.34
N TYR A 94 6.63 7.34 17.78
CA TYR A 94 5.50 6.56 18.31
C TYR A 94 4.53 6.12 17.22
N CYS A 95 3.64 5.19 17.59
CA CYS A 95 2.62 4.68 16.68
C CYS A 95 1.33 5.49 16.77
N HIS A 96 0.91 6.05 15.65
CA HIS A 96 -0.31 6.85 15.56
C HIS A 96 -1.56 5.99 15.38
N SER A 97 -2.69 6.50 15.87
CA SER A 97 -3.94 5.74 15.97
C SER A 97 -4.63 5.48 14.62
N GLY A 98 -4.32 6.26 13.60
CA GLY A 98 -4.97 6.18 12.29
C GLY A 98 -4.69 7.41 11.43
N MET A 99 -5.41 7.51 10.32
CA MET A 99 -5.37 8.66 9.43
C MET A 99 -6.67 8.77 8.63
N ASN A 100 -6.90 9.93 7.99
CA ASN A 100 -7.97 10.04 7.00
C ASN A 100 -7.48 9.54 5.65
N LEU A 101 -8.15 8.55 5.06
CA LEU A 101 -7.86 8.06 3.72
C LEU A 101 -8.92 8.54 2.73
N LEU A 102 -8.49 8.75 1.49
CA LEU A 102 -9.34 8.95 0.33
C LEU A 102 -8.84 8.04 -0.79
N ILE A 103 -9.71 7.13 -1.25
CA ILE A 103 -9.41 6.18 -2.32
C ILE A 103 -10.34 6.49 -3.49
N GLN A 104 -9.75 6.73 -4.66
CA GLN A 104 -10.46 7.06 -5.89
C GLN A 104 -10.19 5.99 -6.94
N GLY A 105 -11.25 5.54 -7.60
CA GLY A 105 -11.18 4.75 -8.83
C GLY A 105 -11.48 5.61 -10.06
N PRO A 106 -11.55 5.01 -11.25
CA PRO A 106 -11.86 5.72 -12.50
C PRO A 106 -13.27 6.34 -12.51
N TYR A 107 -14.18 5.84 -11.67
CA TYR A 107 -15.58 6.29 -11.61
C TYR A 107 -15.89 7.21 -10.42
N GLY A 108 -14.87 7.62 -9.66
CA GLY A 108 -15.01 8.55 -8.53
C GLY A 108 -14.48 7.99 -7.21
N THR A 109 -14.96 8.57 -6.10
CA THR A 109 -14.54 8.18 -4.75
C THR A 109 -15.12 6.82 -4.37
N ILE A 110 -14.25 5.87 -4.06
CA ILE A 110 -14.60 4.54 -3.56
C ILE A 110 -14.72 4.57 -2.03
N TYR A 111 -13.81 5.28 -1.36
CA TYR A 111 -13.77 5.39 0.09
C TYR A 111 -13.21 6.73 0.53
N SER A 112 -13.77 7.29 1.59
CA SER A 112 -13.29 8.49 2.25
C SER A 112 -13.62 8.40 3.73
N GLY A 113 -12.62 8.41 4.60
CA GLY A 113 -12.87 8.38 6.04
C GLY A 113 -11.65 8.08 6.89
N TRP A 114 -11.84 8.21 8.20
CA TRP A 114 -10.84 7.83 9.19
C TRP A 114 -10.65 6.31 9.19
N THR A 115 -9.39 5.90 9.07
CA THR A 115 -8.95 4.51 9.06
C THR A 115 -7.96 4.30 10.19
N ASN A 116 -8.27 3.36 11.08
CA ASN A 116 -7.42 3.07 12.23
C ASN A 116 -6.17 2.30 11.82
N VAL A 117 -5.11 2.45 12.60
CA VAL A 117 -3.94 1.57 12.55
C VAL A 117 -4.34 0.10 12.72
N ASN A 118 -3.53 -0.82 12.18
CA ASN A 118 -3.77 -2.27 12.23
C ASN A 118 -5.10 -2.68 11.56
N SER A 119 -5.46 -1.97 10.49
CA SER A 119 -6.60 -2.31 9.64
C SER A 119 -6.15 -2.74 8.25
N THR A 120 -6.95 -3.62 7.65
CA THR A 120 -6.86 -3.95 6.22
C THR A 120 -8.04 -3.31 5.50
N VAL A 121 -7.73 -2.48 4.52
CA VAL A 121 -8.66 -1.87 3.57
C VAL A 121 -8.61 -2.69 2.28
N ARG A 122 -9.59 -3.57 2.08
CA ARG A 122 -9.70 -4.37 0.86
C ARG A 122 -10.68 -3.73 -0.11
N ILE A 123 -10.20 -3.40 -1.30
CA ILE A 123 -11.03 -2.87 -2.38
C ILE A 123 -11.45 -4.05 -3.26
N VAL A 124 -12.75 -4.20 -3.49
CA VAL A 124 -13.29 -5.31 -4.29
C VAL A 124 -14.28 -4.78 -5.32
N ASN A 125 -14.39 -5.52 -6.43
CA ASN A 125 -15.42 -5.24 -7.43
C ASN A 125 -16.81 -5.36 -6.81
N TYR A 126 -17.70 -4.44 -7.19
CA TYR A 126 -19.09 -4.44 -6.79
C TYR A 126 -20.00 -4.06 -7.96
N MET A 127 -21.16 -4.70 -8.04
CA MET A 127 -22.18 -4.38 -9.04
C MET A 127 -23.36 -3.75 -8.31
N ASN A 128 -23.62 -2.46 -8.56
CA ASN A 128 -24.80 -1.78 -8.02
C ASN A 128 -25.83 -1.59 -9.12
N LYS A 129 -26.96 -2.34 -9.07
CA LYS A 129 -28.06 -2.22 -10.04
C LYS A 129 -27.60 -2.29 -11.51
N GLY A 130 -26.64 -3.16 -11.81
CA GLY A 130 -26.11 -3.36 -13.16
C GLY A 130 -25.02 -2.36 -13.58
N VAL A 131 -24.65 -1.41 -12.72
CA VAL A 131 -23.51 -0.51 -12.92
C VAL A 131 -22.30 -1.09 -12.20
N LYS A 132 -21.20 -1.27 -12.93
CA LYS A 132 -19.90 -1.65 -12.38
C LYS A 132 -19.40 -0.54 -11.45
N GLY A 133 -18.92 -0.92 -10.29
CA GLY A 133 -18.21 -0.04 -9.35
C GLY A 133 -17.31 -0.83 -8.43
N ASP A 134 -16.77 -0.16 -7.44
CA ASP A 134 -15.93 -0.74 -6.41
C ASP A 134 -16.50 -0.40 -5.04
N LYS A 135 -16.19 -1.23 -4.05
CA LYS A 135 -16.46 -0.96 -2.63
C LYS A 135 -15.23 -1.29 -1.79
N VAL A 136 -15.20 -0.73 -0.58
CA VAL A 136 -14.19 -1.04 0.42
C VAL A 136 -14.77 -1.91 1.53
N GLU A 137 -14.02 -2.94 1.90
CA GLU A 137 -14.24 -3.80 3.06
C GLU A 137 -13.11 -3.54 4.06
N ILE A 138 -13.45 -3.00 5.25
CA ILE A 138 -12.47 -2.69 6.30
C ILE A 138 -12.53 -3.77 7.36
N THR A 139 -11.39 -4.39 7.63
CA THR A 139 -11.21 -5.30 8.77
C THR A 139 -10.26 -4.66 9.76
N ALA A 140 -10.77 -4.23 10.91
CA ALA A 140 -9.95 -3.80 12.04
C ALA A 140 -9.61 -5.02 12.91
N LYS A 141 -8.33 -5.19 13.26
CA LYS A 141 -7.92 -6.24 14.18
C LYS A 141 -7.89 -5.67 15.61
N LYS A 142 -8.64 -6.33 16.50
CA LYS A 142 -8.65 -6.07 17.95
C LYS A 142 -7.39 -6.60 18.61
#